data_AF-A0A7C2LGA1-F1
#
_entry.id   AF-A0A7C2LGA1-F1
#
_cell.length_a   1.000
_cell.length_b   1.000
_cell.length_c   1.000
_cell.angle_alpha   90.00
_cell.angle_beta   90.00
_cell.angle_gamma   90.00
#
_symmetry.space_group_name_H-M   'P 1'
#
loop_
_entity.id
_entity.type
_entity.pdbx_description
1 polymer ?
#
loop_
_entity_poly.entity_id
_entity_poly.type
_entity_poly.pdbx_seq_one_letter_code
_entity_poly.pdbx_strand_id
1 'polypeptide(L)'
;VYGYDLDSNKTIDSLDDVKSPIGILHIAYPFKEPNQFIDVTLGYINMLSPSLVIVHSTVALGTTRALQSRTNAKVAYSPVRGKHPLMKDHMIFWTKWVAAINRAALNHAREHLETAGFKVRVAQEPESLELAKLWETVYRAIMIASWHEVHRIAMRFGADLDVVAEFVSEVHEVLKDRPVYYPDVIGGHCLIQNTEVLFKQTGSRLLELVLESNRKRVEEVADGRVLEDIEKLKRIWLRHAPKSYYRL
;
A
#
# COMPACT_ATOMS: atom_id res chain seq x y z
N VAL A 1 3.01 5.42 -26.08
CA VAL A 1 2.88 5.65 -24.62
C VAL A 1 4.18 6.25 -24.18
N TYR A 2 4.15 7.35 -23.42
CA TYR A 2 5.35 7.99 -22.90
C TYR A 2 5.51 7.65 -21.41
N GLY A 3 6.74 7.49 -20.93
CA GLY A 3 7.10 7.23 -19.54
C GLY A 3 8.18 8.22 -19.07
N TYR A 4 7.80 9.11 -18.17
CA TYR A 4 8.68 10.13 -17.62
C TYR A 4 8.85 9.95 -16.09
N ASP A 5 10.08 10.10 -15.61
CA ASP A 5 10.44 10.16 -14.18
C ASP A 5 11.49 11.26 -13.96
N LEU A 6 11.53 11.84 -12.75
CA LEU A 6 12.59 12.79 -12.37
C LEU A 6 13.94 12.10 -12.16
N ASP A 7 13.93 10.80 -11.85
CA ASP A 7 15.12 9.97 -11.78
C ASP A 7 15.57 9.58 -13.19
N SER A 8 16.74 10.09 -13.60
CA SER A 8 17.32 9.82 -14.91
C SER A 8 17.59 8.33 -15.18
N ASN A 9 17.65 7.50 -14.13
CA ASN A 9 17.81 6.05 -14.27
C ASN A 9 16.49 5.31 -14.49
N LYS A 10 15.35 6.00 -14.30
CA LYS A 10 13.99 5.43 -14.45
C LYS A 10 13.22 6.03 -15.61
N THR A 11 13.53 7.25 -16.01
CA THR A 11 12.87 7.92 -17.14
C THR A 11 13.21 7.22 -18.46
N ILE A 12 12.22 7.10 -19.34
CA ILE A 12 12.38 6.50 -20.68
C ILE A 12 12.28 7.59 -21.74
N ASP A 13 11.35 8.51 -21.56
CA ASP A 13 11.08 9.63 -22.46
C ASP A 13 11.35 10.97 -21.77
N SER A 14 11.57 12.04 -22.57
CA SER A 14 11.58 13.41 -22.05
C SER A 14 10.15 13.95 -21.95
N LEU A 15 9.88 14.76 -20.92
CA LEU A 15 8.60 15.44 -20.79
C LEU A 15 8.34 16.40 -21.95
N ASP A 16 9.39 17.03 -22.48
CA ASP A 16 9.31 17.98 -23.60
C ASP A 16 8.89 17.32 -24.92
N ASP A 17 9.03 15.99 -25.03
CA ASP A 17 8.61 15.23 -26.22
C ASP A 17 7.10 14.93 -26.24
N VAL A 18 6.39 15.17 -25.12
CA VAL A 18 4.98 14.85 -24.97
C VAL A 18 4.11 15.97 -25.55
N LYS A 19 3.46 15.69 -26.68
CA LYS A 19 2.56 16.65 -27.35
C LYS A 19 1.20 16.72 -26.65
N SER A 20 0.86 17.91 -26.15
CA SER A 20 -0.46 18.26 -25.60
C SER A 20 -1.47 18.61 -26.70
N PRO A 21 -2.78 18.30 -26.56
CA PRO A 21 -3.41 17.60 -25.45
C PRO A 21 -3.21 16.08 -25.51
N ILE A 22 -3.11 15.43 -24.35
CA ILE A 22 -3.01 13.96 -24.27
C ILE A 22 -4.37 13.31 -23.95
N GLY A 23 -4.50 12.03 -24.31
CA GLY A 23 -5.68 11.24 -23.94
C GLY A 23 -5.76 11.02 -22.43
N ILE A 24 -4.77 10.31 -21.88
CA ILE A 24 -4.81 9.81 -20.50
C ILE A 24 -3.48 10.09 -19.81
N LEU A 25 -3.55 10.66 -18.60
CA LEU A 25 -2.40 10.89 -17.72
C LEU A 25 -2.42 9.90 -16.56
N HIS A 26 -1.41 9.06 -16.44
CA HIS A 26 -1.23 8.14 -15.31
C HIS A 26 -0.29 8.76 -14.27
N ILE A 27 -0.75 8.89 -13.02
CA ILE A 27 0.03 9.45 -11.92
C ILE A 27 0.55 8.31 -11.04
N ALA A 28 1.87 8.08 -11.03
CA ALA A 28 2.51 6.96 -10.34
C ALA A 28 3.74 7.34 -9.50
N TYR A 29 3.95 8.63 -9.20
CA TYR A 29 5.04 9.09 -8.34
C TYR A 29 4.68 9.07 -6.85
N PRO A 30 5.67 9.06 -5.93
CA PRO A 30 5.41 8.92 -4.49
C PRO A 30 4.55 10.05 -3.91
N PHE A 31 3.67 9.68 -2.98
CA PHE A 31 2.94 10.62 -2.14
C PHE A 31 3.78 10.96 -0.90
N LYS A 32 4.11 12.25 -0.73
CA LYS A 32 4.86 12.74 0.43
C LYS A 32 3.95 13.56 1.35
N GLU A 33 3.37 14.61 0.81
CA GLU A 33 2.46 15.51 1.52
C GLU A 33 1.25 15.85 0.65
N PRO A 34 0.03 15.96 1.23
CA PRO A 34 -1.22 16.09 0.45
C PRO A 34 -1.23 17.27 -0.52
N ASN A 35 -0.93 18.49 -0.02
CA ASN A 35 -1.01 19.70 -0.83
C ASN A 35 0.03 19.70 -1.95
N GLN A 36 1.26 19.29 -1.64
CA GLN A 36 2.32 19.17 -2.64
C GLN A 36 1.94 18.18 -3.74
N PHE A 37 1.39 17.02 -3.39
CA PHE A 37 0.98 16.02 -4.38
C PHE A 37 -0.12 16.56 -5.31
N ILE A 38 -1.11 17.25 -4.72
CA ILE A 38 -2.21 17.86 -5.48
C ILE A 38 -1.68 18.94 -6.42
N ASP A 39 -0.86 19.87 -5.94
CA ASP A 39 -0.36 20.98 -6.73
C ASP A 39 0.55 20.50 -7.88
N VAL A 40 1.41 19.51 -7.62
CA VAL A 40 2.23 18.88 -8.67
C VAL A 40 1.36 18.18 -9.70
N THR A 41 0.33 17.43 -9.28
CA THR A 41 -0.61 16.77 -10.20
C THR A 41 -1.34 17.81 -11.07
N LEU A 42 -1.83 18.89 -10.48
CA LEU A 42 -2.52 19.97 -11.21
C LEU A 42 -1.57 20.68 -12.19
N GLY A 43 -0.30 20.84 -11.84
CA GLY A 43 0.74 21.34 -12.75
C GLY A 43 0.85 20.51 -14.03
N TYR A 44 0.93 19.18 -13.90
CA TYR A 44 0.95 18.28 -15.06
C TYR A 44 -0.36 18.28 -15.84
N ILE A 45 -1.51 18.39 -15.17
CA ILE A 45 -2.81 18.49 -15.83
C ILE A 45 -2.89 19.76 -16.69
N ASN A 46 -2.45 20.90 -16.16
CA ASN A 46 -2.46 22.17 -16.90
C ASN A 46 -1.50 22.13 -18.09
N MET A 47 -0.32 21.53 -17.91
CA MET A 47 0.70 21.40 -18.96
C MET A 47 0.24 20.49 -20.11
N LEU A 48 -0.33 19.32 -19.78
CA LEU A 48 -0.59 18.25 -20.76
C LEU A 48 -2.05 18.18 -21.23
N SER A 49 -2.95 18.95 -20.60
CA SER A 49 -4.38 19.01 -20.92
C SER A 49 -5.04 17.62 -21.15
N PRO A 50 -4.92 16.67 -20.19
CA PRO A 50 -5.43 15.32 -20.37
C PRO A 50 -6.96 15.26 -20.35
N SER A 51 -7.54 14.36 -21.15
CA SER A 51 -8.98 14.07 -21.09
C SER A 51 -9.39 13.24 -19.85
N LEU A 52 -8.45 12.46 -19.31
CA LEU A 52 -8.60 11.64 -18.10
C LEU A 52 -7.28 11.56 -17.34
N VAL A 53 -7.36 11.65 -16.02
CA VAL A 53 -6.26 11.43 -15.09
C VAL A 53 -6.58 10.20 -14.26
N ILE A 54 -5.63 9.27 -14.17
CA ILE A 54 -5.74 8.08 -13.31
C ILE A 54 -4.62 8.11 -12.29
N VAL A 55 -4.99 8.28 -11.02
CA VAL A 55 -4.05 8.25 -9.90
C VAL A 55 -3.85 6.81 -9.44
N HIS A 56 -2.60 6.35 -9.53
CA HIS A 56 -2.16 5.01 -9.12
C HIS A 56 -1.41 4.99 -7.81
N SER A 57 -0.79 6.12 -7.44
CA SER A 57 -0.08 6.31 -6.19
C SER A 57 -0.96 6.01 -4.97
N THR A 58 -0.34 5.54 -3.89
CA THR A 58 -1.04 5.50 -2.60
C THR A 58 -1.19 6.94 -2.13
N VAL A 59 -2.39 7.36 -1.75
CA VAL A 59 -2.69 8.75 -1.36
C VAL A 59 -3.52 8.78 -0.07
N ALA A 60 -3.52 9.92 0.60
CA ALA A 60 -4.38 10.19 1.75
C ALA A 60 -5.87 10.22 1.36
N LEU A 61 -6.77 10.01 2.32
CA LEU A 61 -8.21 10.09 2.07
C LEU A 61 -8.61 11.50 1.60
N GLY A 62 -9.49 11.57 0.61
CA GLY A 62 -10.01 12.79 0.01
C GLY A 62 -9.13 13.38 -1.09
N THR A 63 -7.98 12.79 -1.40
CA THR A 63 -7.04 13.34 -2.40
C THR A 63 -7.67 13.40 -3.80
N THR A 64 -8.35 12.33 -4.22
CA THR A 64 -9.01 12.27 -5.53
C THR A 64 -10.11 13.32 -5.65
N ARG A 65 -10.83 13.58 -4.55
CA ARG A 65 -11.86 14.61 -4.49
C ARG A 65 -11.32 16.02 -4.57
N ALA A 66 -10.23 16.29 -3.84
CA ALA A 66 -9.55 17.56 -3.89
C ALA A 66 -8.95 17.86 -5.27
N LEU A 67 -8.47 16.83 -5.99
CA LEU A 67 -8.04 16.98 -7.38
C LEU A 67 -9.22 17.34 -8.29
N GLN A 68 -10.30 16.55 -8.26
CA GLN A 68 -11.45 16.75 -9.13
C GLN A 68 -12.13 18.11 -8.92
N SER A 69 -12.12 18.67 -7.70
CA SER A 69 -12.71 19.99 -7.45
C SER A 69 -11.88 21.16 -7.99
N ARG A 70 -10.60 20.93 -8.34
CA ARG A 70 -9.65 21.94 -8.82
C ARG A 70 -9.31 21.79 -10.31
N THR A 71 -9.96 20.88 -11.03
CA THR A 71 -9.75 20.68 -12.47
C THR A 71 -11.02 20.26 -13.19
N ASN A 72 -11.12 20.65 -14.47
CA ASN A 72 -12.17 20.17 -15.38
C ASN A 72 -11.82 18.81 -16.01
N ALA A 73 -10.57 18.34 -15.88
CA ALA A 73 -10.21 17.01 -16.30
C ALA A 73 -10.99 15.96 -15.50
N LYS A 74 -11.30 14.82 -16.13
CA LYS A 74 -11.87 13.66 -15.43
C LYS A 74 -10.79 13.07 -14.54
N VAL A 75 -11.06 12.86 -13.26
CA VAL A 75 -10.11 12.23 -12.33
C VAL A 75 -10.68 10.91 -11.81
N ALA A 76 -9.88 9.85 -11.92
CA ALA A 76 -10.16 8.55 -11.34
C ALA A 76 -9.02 8.10 -10.43
N TYR A 77 -9.36 7.33 -9.41
CA TYR A 77 -8.43 6.65 -8.54
C TYR A 77 -8.40 5.17 -8.87
N SER A 78 -7.20 4.61 -9.04
CA SER A 78 -7.03 3.19 -9.25
C SER A 78 -5.73 2.73 -8.60
N PRO A 79 -5.74 2.34 -7.31
CA PRO A 79 -4.51 1.99 -6.60
C PRO A 79 -3.81 0.78 -7.21
N VAL A 80 -2.48 0.75 -7.15
CA VAL A 80 -1.68 -0.41 -7.58
C VAL A 80 -1.54 -1.41 -6.44
N ARG A 81 -1.68 -2.70 -6.76
CA ARG A 81 -1.29 -3.83 -5.90
C ARG A 81 -0.22 -4.63 -6.61
N GLY A 82 0.84 -4.97 -5.87
CA GLY A 82 1.97 -5.71 -6.40
C GLY A 82 3.22 -5.51 -5.56
N LYS A 83 4.23 -6.34 -5.80
CA LYS A 83 5.50 -6.30 -5.08
C LYS A 83 6.63 -6.53 -6.07
N HIS A 84 7.68 -5.73 -6.00
CA HIS A 84 8.91 -5.98 -6.75
C HIS A 84 9.61 -7.27 -6.27
N PRO A 85 10.26 -8.03 -7.18
CA PRO A 85 10.43 -7.74 -8.61
C PRO A 85 9.25 -8.16 -9.50
N LEU A 86 8.19 -8.75 -8.95
CA LEU A 86 7.08 -9.37 -9.68
C LEU A 86 5.95 -8.39 -10.02
N MET A 87 6.27 -7.10 -10.18
CA MET A 87 5.25 -6.04 -10.25
C MET A 87 4.26 -6.26 -11.39
N LYS A 88 4.76 -6.57 -12.59
CA LYS A 88 3.93 -6.83 -13.78
C LYS A 88 2.94 -7.99 -13.55
N ASP A 89 3.46 -9.13 -13.11
CA ASP A 89 2.65 -10.33 -12.86
C ASP A 89 1.61 -10.07 -11.78
N HIS A 90 2.00 -9.42 -10.69
CA HIS A 90 1.09 -9.12 -9.58
C HIS A 90 0.01 -8.11 -9.97
N MET A 91 0.35 -7.10 -10.78
CA MET A 91 -0.62 -6.11 -11.24
C MET A 91 -1.72 -6.73 -12.09
N ILE A 92 -1.39 -7.71 -12.95
CA ILE A 92 -2.37 -8.44 -13.77
C ILE A 92 -3.14 -9.48 -12.94
N PHE A 93 -2.48 -10.11 -11.97
CA PHE A 93 -3.09 -11.09 -11.08
C PHE A 93 -4.21 -10.49 -10.23
N TRP A 94 -3.98 -9.31 -9.64
CA TRP A 94 -4.97 -8.66 -8.78
C TRP A 94 -6.04 -7.95 -9.60
N THR A 95 -7.30 -8.07 -9.17
CA THR A 95 -8.39 -7.25 -9.73
C THR A 95 -8.07 -5.76 -9.54
N LYS A 96 -8.11 -5.00 -10.64
CA LYS A 96 -7.84 -3.57 -10.64
C LYS A 96 -9.09 -2.82 -10.21
N TRP A 97 -9.05 -2.21 -9.03
CA TRP A 97 -10.16 -1.39 -8.54
C TRP A 97 -10.06 0.02 -9.11
N VAL A 98 -11.22 0.61 -9.42
CA VAL A 98 -11.34 1.99 -9.93
C VAL A 98 -12.49 2.70 -9.23
N ALA A 99 -12.29 3.95 -8.87
CA ALA A 99 -13.34 4.83 -8.37
C ALA A 99 -13.17 6.23 -8.96
N ALA A 100 -14.25 6.97 -9.13
CA ALA A 100 -14.22 8.36 -9.54
C ALA A 100 -15.50 9.06 -9.05
N ILE A 101 -15.44 10.38 -8.86
CA ILE A 101 -16.61 11.14 -8.39
C ILE A 101 -17.72 11.17 -9.43
N ASN A 102 -17.36 11.31 -10.70
CA ASN A 102 -18.32 11.38 -11.79
C ASN A 102 -18.33 10.08 -12.60
N ARG A 103 -19.52 9.67 -13.02
CA ARG A 103 -19.74 8.41 -13.74
C ARG A 103 -19.00 8.37 -15.08
N ALA A 104 -18.83 9.51 -15.74
CA ALA A 104 -18.11 9.60 -17.00
C ALA A 104 -16.61 9.26 -16.85
N ALA A 105 -15.96 9.77 -15.79
CA ALA A 105 -14.58 9.45 -15.43
C ALA A 105 -14.44 7.98 -15.04
N LEU A 106 -15.38 7.45 -14.25
CA LEU A 106 -15.39 6.05 -13.85
C LEU A 106 -15.45 5.12 -15.06
N ASN A 107 -16.40 5.37 -15.99
CA ASN A 107 -16.57 4.57 -17.19
C ASN A 107 -15.33 4.65 -18.10
N HIS A 108 -14.78 5.86 -18.29
CA HIS A 108 -13.62 6.07 -19.14
C HIS A 108 -12.37 5.37 -18.58
N ALA A 109 -12.13 5.48 -17.27
CA ALA A 109 -11.02 4.79 -16.61
C ALA A 109 -11.19 3.27 -16.61
N ARG A 110 -12.41 2.77 -16.41
CA ARG A 110 -12.71 1.34 -16.49
C ARG A 110 -12.41 0.80 -17.88
N GLU A 111 -12.95 1.42 -18.93
CA GLU A 111 -12.76 1.00 -20.31
C GLU A 111 -11.27 0.97 -20.68
N HIS A 112 -10.53 2.03 -20.37
CA HIS A 112 -9.09 2.08 -20.61
C HIS A 112 -8.32 0.95 -19.93
N LEU A 113 -8.62 0.67 -18.66
CA LEU A 113 -7.94 -0.39 -17.91
C LEU A 113 -8.36 -1.80 -18.38
N GLU A 114 -9.61 -2.00 -18.77
CA GLU A 114 -10.08 -3.26 -19.37
C GLU A 114 -9.40 -3.51 -20.73
N THR A 115 -9.29 -2.50 -21.59
CA THR A 115 -8.55 -2.58 -22.87
C THR A 115 -7.07 -2.89 -22.65
N ALA A 116 -6.48 -2.40 -21.55
CA ALA A 116 -5.11 -2.73 -21.15
C ALA A 116 -4.95 -4.16 -20.58
N GLY A 117 -6.03 -4.95 -20.51
CA GLY A 117 -6.02 -6.35 -20.08
C GLY A 117 -6.25 -6.58 -18.58
N PHE A 118 -6.65 -5.56 -17.83
CA PHE A 118 -6.96 -5.72 -16.41
C PHE A 118 -8.39 -6.24 -16.20
N LYS A 119 -8.55 -7.14 -15.22
CA LYS A 119 -9.88 -7.42 -14.65
C LYS A 119 -10.26 -6.25 -13.74
N VAL A 120 -11.23 -5.43 -14.15
CA VAL A 120 -11.62 -4.22 -13.41
C VAL A 120 -12.82 -4.47 -12.50
N ARG A 121 -12.80 -3.85 -11.31
CA ARG A 121 -13.96 -3.65 -10.45
C ARG A 121 -14.11 -2.18 -10.11
N VAL A 122 -15.35 -1.72 -9.97
CA VAL A 122 -15.65 -0.33 -9.64
C VAL A 122 -16.10 -0.19 -8.20
N ALA A 123 -15.72 0.92 -7.57
CA ALA A 123 -16.29 1.40 -6.31
C ALA A 123 -16.95 2.76 -6.55
N GLN A 124 -17.95 3.10 -5.73
CA GLN A 124 -18.73 4.33 -5.89
C GLN A 124 -17.95 5.57 -5.43
N GLU A 125 -17.36 5.51 -4.24
CA GLU A 125 -16.61 6.61 -3.64
C GLU A 125 -15.09 6.38 -3.77
N PRO A 126 -14.30 7.37 -4.24
CA PRO A 126 -12.84 7.29 -4.20
C PRO A 126 -12.29 7.03 -2.80
N GLU A 127 -12.89 7.62 -1.78
CA GLU A 127 -12.46 7.51 -0.38
C GLU A 127 -12.47 6.05 0.09
N SER A 128 -13.43 5.25 -0.37
CA SER A 128 -13.51 3.82 -0.07
C SER A 128 -12.26 3.07 -0.55
N LEU A 129 -11.74 3.41 -1.73
CA LEU A 129 -10.53 2.80 -2.27
C LEU A 129 -9.24 3.40 -1.71
N GLU A 130 -9.20 4.71 -1.44
CA GLU A 130 -8.07 5.38 -0.78
C GLU A 130 -7.85 4.76 0.60
N LEU A 131 -8.94 4.61 1.38
CA LEU A 131 -8.91 3.92 2.67
C LEU A 131 -8.52 2.46 2.51
N ALA A 132 -9.14 1.72 1.58
CA ALA A 132 -8.81 0.30 1.39
C ALA A 132 -7.33 0.08 1.05
N LYS A 133 -6.73 0.98 0.24
CA LYS A 133 -5.32 0.89 -0.14
C LYS A 133 -4.39 1.12 1.05
N LEU A 134 -4.67 2.12 1.88
CA LEU A 134 -3.90 2.36 3.12
C LEU A 134 -4.11 1.20 4.09
N TRP A 135 -5.37 0.88 4.37
CA TRP A 135 -5.79 -0.07 5.40
C TRP A 135 -5.29 -1.48 5.16
N GLU A 136 -5.21 -1.95 3.90
CA GLU A 136 -4.63 -3.26 3.56
C GLU A 136 -3.24 -3.47 4.19
N THR A 137 -2.40 -2.44 4.14
CA THR A 137 -1.04 -2.51 4.70
C THR A 137 -0.98 -2.16 6.18
N VAL A 138 -1.84 -1.25 6.64
CA VAL A 138 -1.98 -0.93 8.07
C VAL A 138 -2.46 -2.15 8.84
N TYR A 139 -3.42 -2.90 8.31
CA TYR A 139 -3.90 -4.15 8.89
C TYR A 139 -2.74 -5.14 9.10
N ARG A 140 -1.85 -5.28 8.10
CA ARG A 140 -0.65 -6.10 8.25
C ARG A 140 0.31 -5.56 9.31
N ALA A 141 0.50 -4.23 9.38
CA ALA A 141 1.33 -3.61 10.41
C ALA A 141 0.76 -3.84 11.82
N ILE A 142 -0.56 -3.75 12.00
CA ILE A 142 -1.26 -4.07 13.25
C ILE A 142 -1.00 -5.52 13.66
N MET A 143 -1.14 -6.46 12.74
CA MET A 143 -0.89 -7.88 13.03
C MET A 143 0.56 -8.11 13.46
N ILE A 144 1.56 -7.54 12.76
CA ILE A 144 2.96 -7.67 13.18
C ILE A 144 3.19 -7.00 14.55
N ALA A 145 2.63 -5.82 14.77
CA ALA A 145 2.74 -5.12 16.05
C ALA A 145 2.07 -5.89 17.21
N SER A 146 0.99 -6.63 16.97
CA SER A 146 0.43 -7.52 17.98
C SER A 146 1.39 -8.66 18.35
N TRP A 147 2.17 -9.16 17.38
CA TRP A 147 3.22 -10.14 17.66
C TRP A 147 4.42 -9.53 18.39
N HIS A 148 4.74 -8.24 18.20
CA HIS A 148 5.68 -7.53 19.08
C HIS A 148 5.21 -7.60 20.54
N GLU A 149 3.92 -7.36 20.78
CA GLU A 149 3.36 -7.36 22.12
C GLU A 149 3.33 -8.76 22.74
N VAL A 150 2.90 -9.78 21.98
CA VAL A 150 2.96 -11.19 22.41
C VAL A 150 4.38 -11.57 22.81
N HIS A 151 5.37 -11.15 22.03
CA HIS A 151 6.78 -11.42 22.33
C HIS A 151 7.24 -10.77 23.64
N ARG A 152 6.91 -9.50 23.86
CA ARG A 152 7.22 -8.80 25.13
C ARG A 152 6.57 -9.48 26.33
N ILE A 153 5.31 -9.92 26.20
CA ILE A 153 4.59 -10.64 27.24
C ILE A 153 5.29 -11.98 27.50
N ALA A 154 5.61 -12.76 26.47
CA ALA A 154 6.30 -14.04 26.62
C ALA A 154 7.63 -13.89 27.37
N MET A 155 8.45 -12.91 26.96
CA MET A 155 9.71 -12.58 27.64
C MET A 155 9.51 -12.19 29.10
N ARG A 156 8.50 -11.38 29.41
CA ARG A 156 8.21 -10.92 30.78
C ARG A 156 7.83 -12.08 31.72
N PHE A 157 7.11 -13.07 31.21
CA PHE A 157 6.61 -14.20 32.00
C PHE A 157 7.45 -15.47 31.85
N GLY A 158 8.52 -15.45 31.05
CA GLY A 158 9.33 -16.63 30.75
C GLY A 158 8.56 -17.69 29.96
N ALA A 159 7.55 -17.30 29.18
CA ALA A 159 6.80 -18.22 28.34
C ALA A 159 7.55 -18.50 27.03
N ASP A 160 7.41 -19.72 26.52
CA ASP A 160 8.00 -20.13 25.25
C ASP A 160 7.17 -19.57 24.08
N LEU A 161 7.77 -18.63 23.33
CA LEU A 161 7.12 -17.98 22.20
C LEU A 161 6.84 -18.95 21.04
N ASP A 162 7.66 -19.98 20.86
CA ASP A 162 7.46 -20.99 19.82
C ASP A 162 6.20 -21.80 20.11
N VAL A 163 6.02 -22.21 21.36
CA VAL A 163 4.80 -22.91 21.80
C VAL A 163 3.55 -22.04 21.57
N VAL A 164 3.62 -20.75 21.89
CA VAL A 164 2.51 -19.81 21.63
C VAL A 164 2.22 -19.70 20.13
N ALA A 165 3.26 -19.59 19.30
CA ALA A 165 3.13 -19.48 17.86
C ALA A 165 2.56 -20.76 17.21
N GLU A 166 3.03 -21.93 17.61
CA GLU A 166 2.49 -23.23 17.16
C GLU A 166 1.02 -23.39 17.54
N PHE A 167 0.66 -23.07 18.79
CA PHE A 167 -0.73 -23.17 19.26
C PHE A 167 -1.68 -22.28 18.44
N VAL A 168 -1.27 -21.04 18.13
CA VAL A 168 -2.06 -20.14 17.28
C VAL A 168 -2.09 -20.64 15.82
N SER A 169 -0.97 -21.17 15.35
CA SER A 169 -0.80 -21.72 14.01
C SER A 169 -1.78 -22.87 13.73
N GLU A 170 -1.93 -23.83 14.65
CA GLU A 170 -2.86 -24.96 14.50
C GLU A 170 -4.30 -24.49 14.21
N VAL A 171 -4.75 -23.45 14.91
CA VAL A 171 -6.08 -22.88 14.65
C VAL A 171 -6.13 -22.15 13.30
N HIS A 172 -5.09 -21.39 12.97
CA HIS A 172 -5.00 -20.71 11.68
C HIS A 172 -4.97 -21.69 10.51
N GLU A 173 -4.36 -22.86 10.65
CA GLU A 173 -4.34 -23.89 9.61
C GLU A 173 -5.75 -24.33 9.22
N VAL A 174 -6.66 -24.42 10.18
CA VAL A 174 -8.05 -24.82 9.94
C VAL A 174 -8.90 -23.62 9.49
N LEU A 175 -8.86 -22.52 10.23
CA LEU A 175 -9.80 -21.40 10.07
C LEU A 175 -9.32 -20.30 9.13
N LYS A 176 -8.02 -20.22 8.85
CA LYS A 176 -7.37 -19.20 8.00
C LYS A 176 -7.59 -17.75 8.46
N ASP A 177 -7.85 -17.53 9.75
CA ASP A 177 -8.24 -16.23 10.33
C ASP A 177 -7.19 -15.61 11.29
N ARG A 178 -6.29 -16.42 11.86
CA ARG A 178 -5.26 -16.02 12.84
C ARG A 178 -3.81 -16.13 12.31
N PRO A 179 -3.43 -15.38 11.27
CA PRO A 179 -2.08 -15.49 10.72
C PRO A 179 -1.03 -15.21 11.80
N VAL A 180 -0.13 -16.18 11.99
CA VAL A 180 1.09 -15.97 12.78
C VAL A 180 1.97 -14.99 12.02
N TYR A 181 2.63 -14.05 12.70
CA TYR A 181 3.70 -13.23 12.13
C TYR A 181 4.91 -13.30 13.04
N TYR A 182 6.09 -13.04 12.49
CA TYR A 182 7.30 -12.88 13.28
C TYR A 182 7.47 -11.42 13.72
N PRO A 183 7.89 -11.17 14.97
CA PRO A 183 7.88 -9.84 15.58
C PRO A 183 9.15 -9.04 15.23
N ASP A 184 9.51 -8.96 13.96
CA ASP A 184 10.66 -8.18 13.52
C ASP A 184 10.28 -6.70 13.29
N VAL A 185 11.29 -5.82 13.25
CA VAL A 185 11.11 -4.42 12.85
C VAL A 185 10.35 -4.38 11.52
N ILE A 186 9.24 -3.65 11.52
CA ILE A 186 8.43 -3.43 10.33
C ILE A 186 9.18 -2.46 9.41
N GLY A 187 9.98 -3.02 8.52
CA GLY A 187 10.73 -2.30 7.49
C GLY A 187 9.97 -2.12 6.17
N GLY A 188 10.68 -1.60 5.16
CA GLY A 188 10.15 -1.37 3.81
C GLY A 188 9.26 -0.13 3.67
N HIS A 189 8.73 0.09 2.45
CA HIS A 189 8.15 1.37 2.03
C HIS A 189 6.61 1.43 2.00
N CYS A 190 5.89 0.65 2.82
CA CYS A 190 4.41 0.70 2.79
C CYS A 190 3.76 0.64 4.16
N LEU A 191 4.15 -0.29 5.03
CA LEU A 191 3.37 -0.60 6.24
C LEU A 191 3.36 0.58 7.22
N ILE A 192 4.55 1.03 7.65
CA ILE A 192 4.68 2.16 8.58
C ILE A 192 4.28 3.47 7.91
N GLN A 193 4.74 3.73 6.69
CA GLN A 193 4.42 4.97 5.97
C GLN A 193 2.90 5.16 5.77
N ASN A 194 2.16 4.12 5.38
CA ASN A 194 0.71 4.20 5.24
C ASN A 194 0.01 4.34 6.61
N THR A 195 0.58 3.74 7.67
CA THR A 195 0.11 3.94 9.05
C THR A 195 0.28 5.39 9.47
N GLU A 196 1.41 6.03 9.16
CA GLU A 196 1.66 7.45 9.42
C GLU A 196 0.72 8.37 8.64
N VAL A 197 0.51 8.11 7.34
CA VAL A 197 -0.45 8.87 6.52
C VAL A 197 -1.84 8.86 7.16
N LEU A 198 -2.34 7.68 7.53
CA LEU A 198 -3.66 7.56 8.13
C LEU A 198 -3.71 8.12 9.56
N PHE A 199 -2.64 7.96 10.35
CA PHE A 199 -2.54 8.52 11.70
C PHE A 199 -2.56 10.05 11.67
N LYS A 200 -1.79 10.70 10.78
CA LYS A 200 -1.78 12.16 10.62
C LYS A 200 -3.19 12.72 10.36
N GLN A 201 -4.05 11.99 9.65
CA GLN A 201 -5.43 12.43 9.36
C GLN A 201 -6.42 12.14 10.49
N THR A 202 -6.19 11.10 11.30
CA THR A 202 -7.23 10.56 12.20
C THR A 202 -6.91 10.67 13.69
N GLY A 203 -5.63 10.80 14.07
CA GLY A 203 -5.19 10.73 15.47
C GLY A 203 -5.51 9.39 16.16
N SER A 204 -5.74 8.32 15.40
CA SER A 204 -6.19 7.04 15.95
C SER A 204 -5.16 6.43 16.91
N ARG A 205 -5.59 6.14 18.15
CA ARG A 205 -4.76 5.51 19.18
C ARG A 205 -4.22 4.14 18.76
N LEU A 206 -5.00 3.37 18.00
CA LEU A 206 -4.53 2.08 17.47
C LEU A 206 -3.32 2.27 16.56
N LEU A 207 -3.36 3.25 15.66
CA LEU A 207 -2.27 3.53 14.73
C LEU A 207 -1.05 4.06 15.47
N GLU A 208 -1.26 4.92 16.47
CA GLU A 208 -0.20 5.41 17.35
C GLU A 208 0.54 4.25 18.04
N LEU A 209 -0.19 3.27 18.60
CA LEU A 209 0.38 2.09 19.24
C LEU A 209 1.21 1.24 18.27
N VAL A 210 0.79 1.10 17.02
CA VAL A 210 1.58 0.40 15.99
C VAL A 210 2.90 1.11 15.73
N LEU A 211 2.86 2.44 15.56
CA LEU A 211 4.05 3.25 15.32
C LEU A 211 5.01 3.24 16.51
N GLU A 212 4.49 3.41 17.73
CA GLU A 212 5.26 3.31 18.98
C GLU A 212 5.89 1.92 19.13
N SER A 213 5.10 0.87 18.92
CA SER A 213 5.57 -0.50 19.06
C SER A 213 6.71 -0.80 18.08
N ASN A 214 6.65 -0.27 16.86
CA ASN A 214 7.70 -0.48 15.88
C ASN A 214 8.98 0.30 16.23
N ARG A 215 8.86 1.54 16.73
CA ARG A 215 10.02 2.30 17.23
C ARG A 215 10.73 1.58 18.37
N LYS A 216 9.96 1.06 19.35
CA LYS A 216 10.53 0.22 20.43
C LYS A 216 11.22 -1.03 19.89
N ARG A 217 10.62 -1.69 18.88
CA ARG A 217 11.20 -2.90 18.28
C ARG A 217 12.59 -2.64 17.69
N VAL A 218 12.85 -1.46 17.13
CA VAL A 218 14.19 -1.06 16.62
C VAL A 218 15.26 -1.14 17.70
N GLU A 219 14.92 -0.78 18.94
CA GLU A 219 15.85 -0.86 20.08
C GLU A 219 15.94 -2.29 20.63
N GLU A 220 14.80 -2.99 20.70
CA GLU A 220 14.70 -4.36 21.25
C GLU A 220 15.53 -5.38 20.47
N VAL A 221 15.66 -5.23 19.15
CA VAL A 221 16.45 -6.15 18.31
C VAL A 221 17.97 -6.08 18.57
N ALA A 222 18.44 -5.16 19.41
CA ALA A 222 19.82 -5.18 19.89
C ALA A 222 20.10 -6.33 20.89
N ASP A 223 19.07 -6.90 21.53
CA ASP A 223 19.19 -8.10 22.36
C ASP A 223 19.22 -9.36 21.47
N GLY A 224 20.30 -10.15 21.56
CA GLY A 224 20.46 -11.37 20.77
C GLY A 224 19.34 -12.39 20.97
N ARG A 225 18.72 -12.45 22.15
CA ARG A 225 17.57 -13.34 22.42
C ARG A 225 16.35 -12.96 21.58
N VAL A 226 16.13 -11.65 21.38
CA VAL A 226 15.04 -11.15 20.55
C VAL A 226 15.23 -11.57 19.10
N LEU A 227 16.46 -11.49 18.58
CA LEU A 227 16.78 -11.94 17.23
C LEU A 227 16.59 -13.45 17.05
N GLU A 228 17.00 -14.25 18.03
CA GLU A 228 16.80 -15.71 18.00
C GLU A 228 15.32 -16.08 17.94
N ASP A 229 14.47 -15.44 18.76
CA ASP A 229 13.02 -15.65 18.77
C ASP A 229 12.37 -15.23 17.46
N ILE A 230 12.80 -14.10 16.88
CA ILE A 230 12.32 -13.64 15.57
C ILE A 230 12.59 -14.71 14.49
N GLU A 231 13.79 -15.26 14.45
CA GLU A 231 14.16 -16.26 13.44
C GLU A 231 13.47 -17.61 13.64
N LYS A 232 13.11 -17.98 14.87
CA LYS A 232 12.24 -19.14 15.13
C LYS A 232 10.83 -18.91 14.59
N LEU A 233 10.19 -17.79 14.94
CA LEU A 233 8.83 -17.49 14.47
C LEU A 233 8.76 -17.26 12.96
N LYS A 234 9.83 -16.77 12.35
CA LYS A 234 9.93 -16.61 10.90
C LYS A 234 9.87 -17.97 10.19
N ARG A 235 10.44 -19.02 10.76
CA ARG A 235 10.32 -20.39 10.23
C ARG A 235 8.88 -20.91 10.32
N ILE A 236 8.18 -20.62 11.43
CA ILE A 236 6.76 -20.92 11.58
C ILE A 236 5.93 -20.19 10.52
N TRP A 237 6.12 -18.87 10.40
CA TRP A 237 5.45 -18.03 9.39
C TRP A 237 5.63 -18.56 7.96
N LEU A 238 6.86 -18.99 7.61
CA LEU A 238 7.18 -19.52 6.28
C LEU A 238 6.40 -20.80 5.91
N ARG A 239 5.88 -21.55 6.88
CA ARG A 239 5.01 -22.72 6.61
C ARG A 239 3.66 -22.30 6.02
N HIS A 240 3.15 -21.13 6.40
CA HIS A 240 1.84 -20.63 5.97
C HIS A 240 1.94 -19.56 4.87
N ALA A 241 3.13 -19.00 4.65
CA ALA A 241 3.34 -18.01 3.62
C ALA A 241 3.03 -18.60 2.22
N PRO A 242 2.29 -17.88 1.36
CA PRO A 242 2.01 -18.32 0.00
C PRO A 242 3.29 -18.31 -0.85
N LYS A 243 3.99 -19.45 -0.88
CA LYS A 243 5.30 -19.60 -1.53
C LYS A 243 5.28 -19.22 -3.00
N SER A 244 4.22 -19.61 -3.72
CA SER A 244 4.04 -19.26 -5.13
C SER A 244 3.96 -17.76 -5.38
N TYR A 245 3.33 -17.01 -4.47
CA TYR A 245 3.18 -15.56 -4.58
C TYR A 245 4.50 -14.81 -4.31
N TYR A 246 5.30 -15.32 -3.38
CA TYR A 246 6.56 -14.68 -3.02
C TYR A 246 7.79 -15.24 -3.74
N ARG A 247 7.63 -16.32 -4.52
CA ARG A 247 8.73 -17.12 -5.11
C ARG A 247 9.79 -17.48 -4.06
N LEU A 248 9.30 -17.94 -2.89
CA LEU A 248 10.09 -18.44 -1.77
C LEU A 248 10.35 -19.95 -1.90
#